data_AF-A0A0M0SXP0-F1
#
_entry.id   AF-A0A0M0SXP0-F1
#
_cell.length_a   1.000
_cell.length_b   1.000
_cell.length_c   1.000
_cell.angle_alpha   90.00
_cell.angle_beta   90.00
_cell.angle_gamma   90.00
#
_symmetry.space_group_name_H-M   'P 1'
#
loop_
_entity.id
_entity.type
_entity.pdbx_description
1 polymer ?
#
loop_
_entity_poly.entity_id
_entity_poly.type
_entity_poly.pdbx_seq_one_letter_code
_entity_poly.pdbx_strand_id
1 'polypeptide(L)' 'MFGKEPTCIHCGKTIEGNEKVYIQMRYPKHRGMTEVKAYLKSEGRFICEKCFAEKTESKE' A
#
# COMPACT_ATOMS: atom_id res chain seq x y z
N MET A 1 15.95 -1.72 -5.64
CA MET A 1 16.13 -3.03 -4.97
C MET A 1 15.01 -3.94 -5.43
N PHE A 2 15.33 -4.85 -6.36
CA PHE A 2 14.40 -5.86 -6.86
C PHE A 2 14.14 -6.89 -5.75
N GLY A 3 12.87 -7.17 -5.43
CA GLY A 3 12.50 -8.40 -4.70
C GLY A 3 12.07 -8.29 -3.23
N LYS A 4 11.80 -7.11 -2.68
CA LYS A 4 11.03 -7.07 -1.42
C LYS A 4 9.55 -7.16 -1.75
N GLU A 5 8.95 -8.28 -1.38
CA GLU A 5 7.50 -8.47 -1.46
C GLU A 5 6.81 -7.36 -0.65
N PRO A 6 5.74 -6.74 -1.18
CA PRO A 6 5.03 -5.71 -0.45
C PRO A 6 4.47 -6.30 0.85
N THR A 7 4.70 -5.63 1.98
CA THR A 7 4.20 -6.06 3.30
C THR A 7 3.24 -5.04 3.86
N CYS A 8 2.23 -5.49 4.59
CA CYS A 8 1.34 -4.62 5.34
C CYS A 8 2.11 -3.85 6.43
N ILE A 9 1.98 -2.53 6.46
CA ILE A 9 2.65 -1.68 7.46
C ILE A 9 2.10 -1.85 8.88
N HIS A 10 0.94 -2.51 9.05
CA HIS A 10 0.29 -2.68 10.34
C HIS A 10 0.56 -4.04 10.98
N CYS A 11 0.46 -5.13 10.21
CA CYS A 11 0.65 -6.49 10.72
C CYS A 11 1.91 -7.19 10.19
N GLY A 12 2.66 -6.57 9.27
CA GLY A 12 3.85 -7.17 8.67
C GLY A 12 3.57 -8.32 7.70
N LYS A 13 2.30 -8.69 7.48
CA LYS A 13 1.92 -9.75 6.54
C LYS A 13 2.41 -9.41 5.12
N THR A 14 3.06 -10.36 4.47
CA THR A 14 3.34 -10.29 3.03
C THR A 14 2.02 -10.25 2.25
N ILE A 15 1.94 -9.33 1.30
CA ILE A 15 0.80 -9.18 0.39
C ILE A 15 1.00 -10.13 -0.79
N GLU A 16 0.04 -11.02 -0.99
CA GLU A 16 0.07 -12.01 -2.06
C GLU A 16 -0.51 -11.45 -3.38
N GLY A 17 -0.19 -12.11 -4.49
CA GLY A 17 -0.72 -11.73 -5.81
C GLY A 17 -2.25 -11.80 -5.84
N ASN A 18 -2.91 -10.75 -6.32
CA ASN A 18 -4.38 -10.55 -6.32
C ASN A 18 -5.02 -10.30 -4.94
N GLU A 19 -4.24 -10.09 -3.87
CA GLU A 19 -4.80 -9.68 -2.58
C GLU A 19 -5.29 -8.23 -2.65
N LYS A 20 -6.47 -7.97 -2.06
CA LYS A 20 -7.02 -6.63 -1.98
C LYS A 20 -6.24 -5.81 -0.95
N VAL A 21 -5.70 -4.68 -1.39
CA VAL A 21 -4.89 -3.80 -0.55
C VAL A 21 -5.31 -2.36 -0.67
N TYR A 22 -5.08 -1.64 0.42
CA TYR A 22 -5.23 -0.20 0.51
C TYR A 22 -3.85 0.42 0.53
N ILE A 23 -3.69 1.52 -0.21
CA ILE A 23 -2.39 2.19 -0.32
C ILE A 23 -2.53 3.59 0.26
N GLN A 24 -1.76 3.87 1.31
CA GLN A 24 -1.63 5.21 1.84
C GLN A 24 -0.40 5.86 1.19
N MET A 25 -0.63 6.93 0.44
CA MET A 25 0.43 7.69 -0.21
C MET A 25 0.00 9.15 -0.40
N ARG A 26 0.98 10.04 -0.55
CA ARG A 26 0.69 11.43 -0.93
C ARG A 26 0.35 11.50 -2.42
N TYR A 27 -0.59 12.36 -2.76
CA TYR A 27 -0.90 12.61 -4.16
C TYR A 27 0.31 13.26 -4.84
N PRO A 28 0.78 12.75 -5.99
CA PRO A 28 1.99 13.25 -6.62
C PRO A 28 1.82 14.71 -7.06
N LYS A 29 2.79 15.56 -6.67
CA LYS A 29 2.79 17.00 -6.98
C LYS A 29 3.17 17.31 -8.44
N HIS A 30 3.94 16.43 -9.07
CA HIS A 30 4.49 16.64 -10.41
C HIS A 30 3.87 15.66 -11.40
N ARG A 31 3.45 16.15 -12.56
CA ARG A 31 3.01 15.32 -13.69
C ARG A 31 4.24 14.91 -14.50
N GLY A 32 4.50 13.61 -14.58
CA GLY A 32 5.55 13.03 -15.43
C GLY A 32 5.26 11.56 -15.71
N MET A 33 5.93 10.96 -16.70
CA MET A 33 5.89 9.52 -17.02
C MET A 33 6.64 8.68 -15.98
N THR A 34 6.51 8.99 -14.69
CA THR A 34 6.96 8.05 -13.67
C THR A 34 5.84 7.04 -13.53
N GLU A 35 6.03 5.85 -14.09
CA GLU A 35 5.07 4.75 -14.04
C GLU A 35 4.43 4.71 -12.64
N VAL A 36 3.10 4.78 -12.57
CA VAL A 36 2.34 4.69 -11.31
C VAL A 36 2.86 3.53 -10.45
N LYS A 37 3.27 2.43 -11.09
CA LYS A 37 3.93 1.27 -10.48
C LYS A 37 5.26 1.58 -9.77
N ALA A 38 6.14 2.38 -10.38
CA ALA A 38 7.41 2.76 -9.77
C ALA A 38 7.17 3.67 -8.55
N TYR A 39 6.22 4.61 -8.67
CA TYR A 39 5.86 5.52 -7.59
C TYR A 39 5.20 4.79 -6.40
N LEU A 40 4.31 3.84 -6.68
CA LEU A 40 3.72 2.95 -5.68
C LEU A 40 4.78 2.09 -4.98
N LYS A 41 5.80 1.62 -5.71
CA LYS A 41 6.91 0.85 -5.12
C LYS A 41 7.81 1.70 -4.22
N SER A 42 7.99 2.98 -4.52
CA SER A 42 8.87 3.86 -3.74
C SER A 42 8.17 4.49 -2.53
N GLU A 43 6.94 4.95 -2.70
CA GLU A 43 6.23 5.76 -1.69
C GLU A 43 4.94 5.11 -1.17
N GLY A 44 4.49 4.01 -1.76
CA GLY A 44 3.27 3.32 -1.36
C GLY A 44 3.44 2.59 -0.04
N ARG A 45 2.63 2.95 0.96
CA ARG A 45 2.47 2.17 2.18
C ARG A 45 1.26 1.25 2.02
N PHE A 46 1.52 -0.06 1.98
CA PHE A 46 0.49 -1.07 1.79
C PHE A 46 -0.19 -1.44 3.11
N ILE A 47 -1.51 -1.56 3.08
CA ILE A 47 -2.37 -1.97 4.20
C ILE A 47 -3.27 -3.10 3.68
N CYS A 48 -3.29 -4.24 4.36
CA CYS A 48 -4.18 -5.34 4.01
C CYS A 48 -5.64 -5.04 4.39
N GLU A 49 -6.59 -5.72 3.75
CA GLU A 49 -8.02 -5.52 3.99
C GLU A 49 -8.40 -5.65 5.47
N LYS A 50 -7.83 -6.62 6.18
CA LYS A 50 -8.09 -6.86 7.61
C LYS A 50 -7.73 -5.64 8.47
N CYS A 51 -6.50 -5.16 8.36
CA CYS A 51 -6.04 -4.00 9.13
C CYS A 51 -6.76 -2.70 8.75
N PHE A 52 -7.30 -2.62 7.54
CA PHE A 52 -8.14 -1.49 7.13
C PHE A 52 -9.54 -1.58 7.75
N ALA A 53 -10.15 -2.77 7.77
CA ALA A 53 -11.45 -3.02 8.40
C ALA A 53 -11.42 -2.72 9.91
N GLU A 54 -10.44 -3.27 10.64
CA GLU A 54 -10.27 -3.07 12.08
C GLU A 54 -10.16 -1.58 12.47
N LYS A 55 -9.54 -0.77 11.62
CA LYS A 55 -9.44 0.69 11.83
C LYS A 55 -10.74 1.44 11.57
N THR A 56 -11.58 0.92 10.68
CA THR A 56 -12.84 1.55 10.29
C THR A 56 -13.91 1.31 11.36
N GLU A 57 -13.90 0.14 12.00
CA GLU A 57 -14.83 -0.24 13.07
C GLU A 57 -14.55 0.46 14.42
N SER A 58 -13.39 1.11 14.58
CA SER A 58 -13.03 1.85 15.79
C SER A 58 -13.54 3.30 15.81
N LYS A 59 -14.41 3.70 14.86
CA LYS A 59 -14.82 5.10 14.68
C LYS A 59 -16.32 5.33 14.49
N GLU A 60 -17.14 4.41 14.97
CA GLU A 60 -18.60 4.59 15.09
C GLU A 60 -19.06 4.52 16.56
#